data_AF-A0A2E2DAH9-F1
#
_entry.id   AF-A0A2E2DAH9-F1
#
_cell.length_a   1.000
_cell.length_b   1.000
_cell.length_c   1.000
_cell.angle_alpha   90.00
_cell.angle_beta   90.00
_cell.angle_gamma   90.00
#
_symmetry.space_group_name_H-M   'P 1'
#
loop_
_entity.id
_entity.type
_entity.pdbx_description
1 polymer ?
#
loop_
_entity_poly.entity_id
_entity_poly.type
_entity_poly.pdbx_seq_one_letter_code
_entity_poly.pdbx_strand_id
1 'polypeptide(L)'
;MSMETNPRLKEVNVTDLFSMESIESAWSFLDILPFPVTVIDDDYRVIRANQEAIHEYSQIDEPCYKMSHGYDSPCHENGEACPKLDAQTLRTTISHLHIHQTNSGPQKFKVMALPLEKGGAMELHIPLDDVTSLDGVTGLTNRTEGEQGARRLVALMQRLSTPYSIIMLDLDYFKQINDQHGHHVGDIVLRRTAEVMADSIRASDILVRWGGEEFLFVLSGAQAAHAAKFTEKLLQHLREIRIALRDDTISVSASAGIRAVSSAELATINFDKALQQADVMLYSAKKAGRDQFMMYDAAP
;
A
#
# COMPACT_ATOMS: atom_id res chain seq x y z
N MET A 1 -5.99 20.49 33.62
CA MET A 1 -6.04 20.82 32.18
C MET A 1 -4.60 21.10 31.77
N SER A 2 -3.93 20.08 31.27
CA SER A 2 -2.53 20.13 30.82
C SER A 2 -2.33 18.89 29.96
N MET A 3 -2.31 19.10 28.64
CA MET A 3 -2.09 18.08 27.62
C MET A 3 -0.65 17.57 27.75
N GLU A 4 -0.49 16.31 28.11
CA GLU A 4 0.77 15.59 27.97
C GLU A 4 0.99 15.28 26.48
N THR A 5 1.98 15.94 25.91
CA THR A 5 2.51 15.66 24.58
C THR A 5 3.23 14.31 24.59
N ASN A 6 2.69 13.35 23.84
CA ASN A 6 3.25 12.01 23.65
C ASN A 6 4.55 12.07 22.83
N PRO A 7 5.72 11.66 23.35
CA PRO A 7 6.97 11.62 22.60
C PRO A 7 7.13 10.23 21.97
N ARG A 8 6.74 10.08 20.71
CA ARG A 8 7.09 8.92 19.88
C ARG A 8 7.53 9.34 18.48
N LEU A 9 8.62 10.10 18.41
CA LEU A 9 9.50 10.07 17.24
C LEU A 9 10.40 8.84 17.41
N LYS A 10 9.97 7.71 16.84
CA LYS A 10 10.84 6.55 16.67
C LYS A 10 11.77 6.84 15.51
N GLU A 11 13.07 6.73 15.75
CA GLU A 11 14.10 6.66 14.72
C GLU A 11 13.71 5.60 13.68
N VAL A 12 13.40 6.05 12.46
CA VAL A 12 13.24 5.21 11.28
C VAL A 12 14.53 5.35 10.49
N ASN A 13 15.39 4.34 10.55
CA ASN A 13 16.62 4.30 9.78
C ASN A 13 16.63 3.04 8.90
N VAL A 14 15.98 3.16 7.73
CA VAL A 14 16.19 2.36 6.52
C VAL A 14 15.83 3.29 5.37
N THR A 15 16.82 3.78 4.62
CA THR A 15 16.62 4.79 3.57
C THR A 15 16.04 4.15 2.31
N ASP A 16 14.73 4.27 2.11
CA ASP A 16 14.02 4.03 0.83
C ASP A 16 14.24 5.21 -0.13
N LEU A 17 15.50 5.64 -0.29
CA LEU A 17 15.84 6.76 -1.17
C LEU A 17 16.17 6.24 -2.57
N PHE A 18 15.62 6.90 -3.58
CA PHE A 18 15.83 6.52 -4.97
C PHE A 18 16.86 7.44 -5.63
N SER A 19 17.77 6.84 -6.39
CA SER A 19 18.73 7.60 -7.20
C SER A 19 18.11 7.98 -8.55
N MET A 20 18.53 9.11 -9.12
CA MET A 20 18.12 9.48 -10.48
C MET A 20 18.57 8.45 -11.52
N GLU A 21 19.71 7.78 -11.30
CA GLU A 21 20.18 6.70 -12.18
C GLU A 21 19.23 5.49 -12.16
N SER A 22 18.69 5.14 -10.99
CA SER A 22 17.67 4.10 -10.85
C SER A 22 16.38 4.46 -11.58
N ILE A 23 15.97 5.73 -11.57
CA ILE A 23 14.79 6.19 -12.30
C ILE A 23 15.03 6.16 -13.82
N GLU A 24 16.16 6.69 -14.28
CA GLU A 24 16.50 6.72 -15.72
C GLU A 24 16.59 5.30 -16.29
N SER A 25 17.19 4.35 -15.56
CA SER A 25 17.24 2.94 -15.98
C SER A 25 15.86 2.28 -16.03
N ALA A 26 14.91 2.72 -15.18
CA ALA A 26 13.53 2.24 -15.17
C ALA A 26 12.59 3.02 -16.11
N TRP A 27 13.05 4.13 -16.73
CA TRP A 27 12.17 5.11 -17.37
C TRP A 27 11.32 4.52 -18.50
N SER A 28 11.90 3.67 -19.34
CA SER A 28 11.17 2.98 -20.43
C SER A 28 9.91 2.25 -19.98
N PHE A 29 9.85 1.86 -18.71
CA PHE A 29 8.66 1.27 -18.11
C PHE A 29 7.73 2.27 -17.46
N LEU A 30 8.30 3.20 -16.69
CA LEU A 30 7.53 4.27 -16.08
C LEU A 30 6.73 5.02 -17.16
N ASP A 31 7.32 5.14 -18.35
CA ASP A 31 6.72 5.80 -19.50
C ASP A 31 5.47 5.10 -20.06
N ILE A 32 5.35 3.77 -19.86
CA ILE A 32 4.21 2.97 -20.34
C ILE A 32 3.20 2.61 -19.25
N LEU A 33 3.36 3.15 -18.03
CA LEU A 33 2.39 2.93 -16.97
C LEU A 33 1.06 3.61 -17.32
N PRO A 34 -0.09 2.96 -17.03
CA PRO A 34 -1.41 3.47 -17.40
C PRO A 34 -1.93 4.52 -16.40
N PHE A 35 -1.01 5.27 -15.80
CA PHE A 35 -1.33 6.35 -14.87
C PHE A 35 -0.20 7.39 -14.85
N PRO A 36 -0.48 8.64 -14.47
CA PRO A 36 0.53 9.69 -14.43
C PRO A 36 1.68 9.36 -13.47
N VAL A 37 2.91 9.54 -13.95
CA VAL A 37 4.14 9.50 -13.16
C VAL A 37 4.92 10.77 -13.42
N THR A 38 5.33 11.44 -12.35
CA THR A 38 6.16 12.65 -12.41
C THR A 38 7.40 12.51 -11.55
N VAL A 39 8.49 13.15 -11.96
CA VAL A 39 9.69 13.33 -11.14
C VAL A 39 9.81 14.81 -10.88
N ILE A 40 9.85 15.17 -9.61
CA ILE A 40 9.78 16.53 -9.11
C ILE A 40 11.10 16.84 -8.41
N ASP A 41 11.72 17.98 -8.71
CA ASP A 41 12.93 18.44 -8.04
C ASP A 41 12.65 19.15 -6.70
N ASP A 42 13.68 19.71 -6.07
CA ASP A 42 13.52 20.34 -4.76
C ASP A 42 12.73 21.65 -4.81
N ASP A 43 12.74 22.33 -5.96
CA ASP A 43 12.02 23.57 -6.25
C ASP A 43 10.59 23.31 -6.77
N TYR A 44 10.08 22.09 -6.57
CA TYR A 44 8.74 21.63 -6.97
C TYR A 44 8.53 21.60 -8.49
N ARG A 45 9.57 21.69 -9.31
CA ARG A 45 9.45 21.63 -10.77
C ARG A 45 9.37 20.19 -11.23
N VAL A 46 8.47 19.91 -12.16
CA VAL A 46 8.40 18.61 -12.81
C VAL A 46 9.53 18.51 -13.82
N ILE A 47 10.55 17.69 -13.52
CA ILE A 47 11.74 17.52 -14.37
C ILE A 47 11.60 16.34 -15.34
N ARG A 48 10.66 15.43 -15.07
CA ARG A 48 10.27 14.33 -15.95
C ARG A 48 8.79 13.98 -15.73
N ALA A 49 8.15 13.54 -16.79
CA ALA A 49 6.76 13.07 -16.77
C ALA A 49 6.58 11.97 -17.83
N ASN A 50 5.85 10.92 -17.51
CA ASN A 50 5.52 9.88 -18.49
C ASN A 50 4.45 10.34 -19.50
N GLN A 51 4.23 9.54 -20.55
CA GLN A 51 3.19 9.79 -21.56
C GLN A 51 1.81 10.05 -20.94
N GLU A 52 1.42 9.26 -19.92
CA GLU A 52 0.11 9.43 -19.29
C GLU A 52 0.01 10.76 -18.52
N ALA A 53 1.06 11.18 -17.81
CA ALA A 53 1.08 12.47 -17.14
C ALA A 53 1.00 13.65 -18.13
N ILE A 54 1.70 13.54 -19.26
CA ILE A 54 1.65 14.54 -20.34
C ILE A 54 0.25 14.58 -20.98
N HIS A 55 -0.41 13.44 -21.09
CA HIS A 55 -1.77 13.35 -21.60
C HIS A 55 -2.82 13.89 -20.60
N GLU A 56 -2.66 13.61 -19.31
CA GLU A 56 -3.65 13.91 -18.28
C GLU A 56 -3.56 15.35 -17.78
N TYR A 57 -2.36 15.94 -17.75
CA TYR A 57 -2.11 17.31 -17.26
C TYR A 57 -1.76 18.28 -18.39
N SER A 58 -2.41 19.45 -18.41
CA SER A 58 -2.23 20.45 -19.48
C SER A 58 -0.96 21.31 -19.35
N GLN A 59 -0.34 21.36 -18.16
CA GLN A 59 0.76 22.27 -17.82
C GLN A 59 1.93 21.54 -17.17
N ILE A 60 2.46 20.51 -17.85
CA ILE A 60 3.50 19.64 -17.28
C ILE A 60 4.82 20.37 -16.96
N ASP A 61 5.11 21.49 -17.63
CA ASP A 61 6.34 22.28 -17.43
C ASP A 61 6.25 23.24 -16.23
N GLU A 62 5.08 23.38 -15.62
CA GLU A 62 4.86 24.21 -14.43
C GLU A 62 5.22 23.45 -13.15
N PRO A 63 5.41 24.15 -12.00
CA PRO A 63 5.56 23.48 -10.72
C PRO A 63 4.40 22.53 -10.42
N CYS A 64 4.69 21.44 -9.70
CA CYS A 64 3.75 20.33 -9.50
C CYS A 64 2.40 20.78 -8.93
N TYR A 65 2.39 21.76 -8.02
CA TYR A 65 1.18 22.30 -7.40
C TYR A 65 0.32 23.12 -8.39
N LYS A 66 0.94 23.78 -9.37
CA LYS A 66 0.22 24.53 -10.41
C LYS A 66 -0.29 23.59 -11.49
N MET A 67 0.54 22.61 -11.89
CA MET A 67 0.17 21.55 -12.82
C MET A 67 -1.03 20.74 -12.30
N SER A 68 -1.00 20.31 -11.03
CA SER A 68 -1.99 19.39 -10.46
C SER A 68 -3.22 20.08 -9.86
N HIS A 69 -3.08 21.26 -9.26
CA HIS A 69 -4.17 21.95 -8.56
C HIS A 69 -4.52 23.32 -9.14
N GLY A 70 -3.65 23.90 -9.97
CA GLY A 70 -3.76 25.29 -10.41
C GLY A 70 -3.38 26.30 -9.32
N TYR A 71 -2.67 25.87 -8.27
CA TYR A 71 -2.24 26.75 -7.18
C TYR A 71 -1.05 27.63 -7.59
N ASP A 72 -0.87 28.74 -6.88
CA ASP A 72 0.30 29.63 -7.01
C ASP A 72 1.43 29.28 -6.03
N SER A 73 1.17 28.38 -5.08
CA SER A 73 2.14 27.91 -4.07
C SER A 73 1.96 26.42 -3.74
N PRO A 74 2.96 25.76 -3.10
CA PRO A 74 2.88 24.35 -2.72
C PRO A 74 1.66 23.98 -1.87
N CYS A 75 1.22 22.72 -1.95
CA CYS A 75 -0.02 22.24 -1.33
C CYS A 75 -0.11 22.51 0.18
N HIS A 76 1.02 22.37 0.91
CA HIS A 76 1.09 22.59 2.36
C HIS A 76 0.84 24.05 2.78
N GLU A 77 1.14 25.01 1.91
CA GLU A 77 0.82 26.43 2.15
C GLU A 77 -0.67 26.72 1.93
N ASN A 78 -1.36 25.85 1.20
CA ASN A 78 -2.80 25.92 0.92
C ASN A 78 -3.62 25.04 1.88
N GLY A 79 -2.99 24.46 2.91
CA GLY A 79 -3.66 23.64 3.93
C GLY A 79 -3.87 22.17 3.54
N GLU A 80 -3.25 21.70 2.45
CA GLU A 80 -3.29 20.31 2.02
C GLU A 80 -1.98 19.57 2.34
N ALA A 81 -2.03 18.24 2.47
CA ALA A 81 -0.79 17.47 2.63
C ALA A 81 0.06 17.56 1.36
N CYS A 82 1.39 17.58 1.49
CA CYS A 82 2.29 17.70 0.35
C CYS A 82 3.14 16.43 0.21
N PRO A 83 2.86 15.57 -0.81
CA PRO A 83 3.50 14.28 -0.92
C PRO A 83 5.02 14.36 -1.05
N LYS A 84 5.54 15.19 -1.96
CA LYS A 84 6.98 15.47 -2.08
C LYS A 84 7.62 15.93 -0.77
N LEU A 85 7.01 16.87 -0.05
CA LEU A 85 7.59 17.44 1.16
C LEU A 85 7.63 16.40 2.29
N ASP A 86 6.53 15.68 2.50
CA ASP A 86 6.43 14.68 3.56
C ASP A 86 7.35 13.50 3.28
N ALA A 87 7.47 13.06 2.02
CA ALA A 87 8.39 12.00 1.61
C ALA A 87 9.85 12.37 1.91
N GLN A 88 10.25 13.61 1.56
CA GLN A 88 11.59 14.12 1.82
C GLN A 88 11.86 14.30 3.31
N THR A 89 10.89 14.82 4.07
CA THR A 89 11.02 15.07 5.51
C THR A 89 11.16 13.76 6.29
N LEU A 90 10.33 12.76 5.96
CA LEU A 90 10.34 11.47 6.65
C LEU A 90 11.35 10.47 6.07
N ARG A 91 11.97 10.80 4.92
CA ARG A 91 12.90 9.95 4.17
C ARG A 91 12.38 8.54 3.91
N THR A 92 11.09 8.43 3.60
CA THR A 92 10.43 7.17 3.27
C THR A 92 9.35 7.40 2.23
N THR A 93 8.88 6.33 1.59
CA THR A 93 7.76 6.43 0.67
C THR A 93 6.49 6.72 1.46
N ILE A 94 5.77 7.74 1.03
CA ILE A 94 4.50 8.16 1.62
C ILE A 94 3.41 8.11 0.56
N SER A 95 2.16 8.19 1.00
CA SER A 95 1.05 8.38 0.09
C SER A 95 -0.02 9.24 0.70
N HIS A 96 -0.55 10.15 -0.11
CA HIS A 96 -1.71 10.97 0.23
C HIS A 96 -2.78 10.82 -0.82
N LEU A 97 -3.99 11.18 -0.41
CA LEU A 97 -5.14 11.28 -1.27
C LEU A 97 -5.27 12.72 -1.76
N HIS A 98 -5.26 12.92 -3.07
CA HIS A 98 -5.38 14.24 -3.69
C HIS A 98 -6.54 14.27 -4.68
N ILE A 99 -7.07 15.47 -4.94
CA ILE A 99 -7.96 15.74 -6.07
C ILE A 99 -7.19 16.65 -7.02
N HIS A 100 -6.79 16.14 -8.18
CA HIS A 100 -6.06 16.91 -9.17
C HIS A 100 -7.00 17.40 -10.28
N GLN A 101 -6.76 18.60 -10.79
CA GLN A 101 -7.36 19.12 -12.01
C GLN A 101 -6.70 18.44 -13.21
N THR A 102 -7.45 17.61 -13.92
CA THR A 102 -6.98 16.97 -15.15
C THR A 102 -7.71 17.51 -16.38
N ASN A 103 -7.25 17.11 -17.56
CA ASN A 103 -7.91 17.44 -18.83
C ASN A 103 -9.37 16.91 -18.89
N SER A 104 -9.70 15.89 -18.10
CA SER A 104 -11.04 15.31 -17.99
C SER A 104 -11.85 15.89 -16.81
N GLY A 105 -11.32 16.92 -16.14
CA GLY A 105 -11.89 17.56 -14.96
C GLY A 105 -11.23 17.13 -13.64
N PRO A 106 -11.78 17.52 -12.47
CA PRO A 106 -11.25 17.10 -11.18
C PRO A 106 -11.33 15.58 -11.01
N GLN A 107 -10.20 14.93 -10.76
CA GLN A 107 -10.11 13.49 -10.51
C GLN A 107 -9.37 13.21 -9.22
N LYS A 108 -9.74 12.10 -8.58
CA LYS A 108 -9.18 11.68 -7.31
C LYS A 108 -8.03 10.71 -7.54
N PHE A 109 -6.89 10.97 -6.91
CA PHE A 109 -5.68 10.17 -7.04
C PHE A 109 -5.16 9.74 -5.67
N LYS A 110 -4.74 8.48 -5.56
CA LYS A 110 -3.77 8.07 -4.54
C LYS A 110 -2.38 8.42 -5.07
N VAL A 111 -1.79 9.49 -4.53
CA VAL A 111 -0.44 9.94 -4.90
C VAL A 111 0.54 9.24 -3.99
N MET A 112 1.42 8.42 -4.57
CA MET A 112 2.55 7.80 -3.86
C MET A 112 3.82 8.57 -4.18
N ALA A 113 4.50 9.13 -3.17
CA ALA A 113 5.73 9.89 -3.36
C ALA A 113 6.93 9.12 -2.80
N LEU A 114 7.90 8.86 -3.67
CA LEU A 114 9.13 8.15 -3.38
C LEU A 114 10.26 9.19 -3.31
N PRO A 115 10.93 9.38 -2.16
CA PRO A 115 11.91 10.45 -1.99
C PRO A 115 13.20 10.14 -2.76
N LEU A 116 13.75 11.16 -3.43
CA LEU A 116 15.05 11.08 -4.11
C LEU A 116 16.22 11.40 -3.18
N GLU A 117 17.40 10.85 -3.46
CA GLU A 117 18.62 11.06 -2.67
C GLU A 117 19.08 12.53 -2.62
N LYS A 118 18.90 13.27 -3.73
CA LYS A 118 19.39 14.64 -3.91
C LYS A 118 18.30 15.71 -3.76
N GLY A 119 17.22 15.40 -3.04
CA GLY A 119 16.04 16.26 -2.93
C GLY A 119 15.03 16.01 -4.07
N GLY A 120 13.77 16.34 -3.83
CA GLY A 120 12.66 16.03 -4.76
C GLY A 120 11.98 14.68 -4.53
N ALA A 121 11.04 14.29 -5.38
CA ALA A 121 10.34 13.01 -5.28
C ALA A 121 9.91 12.50 -6.64
N MET A 122 9.81 11.19 -6.79
CA MET A 122 9.02 10.60 -7.87
C MET A 122 7.60 10.35 -7.35
N GLU A 123 6.60 10.90 -8.02
CA GLU A 123 5.19 10.75 -7.67
C GLU A 123 4.47 9.86 -8.68
N LEU A 124 3.75 8.85 -8.18
CA LEU A 124 2.85 8.00 -8.96
C LEU A 124 1.42 8.39 -8.61
N HIS A 125 0.64 8.85 -9.58
CA HIS A 125 -0.74 9.30 -9.37
C HIS A 125 -1.69 8.19 -9.78
N ILE A 126 -2.05 7.31 -8.86
CA ILE A 126 -2.93 6.18 -9.16
C ILE A 126 -4.38 6.69 -9.14
N PRO A 127 -5.09 6.72 -10.29
CA PRO A 127 -6.47 7.20 -10.34
C PRO A 127 -7.36 6.30 -9.48
N LEU A 128 -8.29 6.90 -8.77
CA LEU A 128 -9.30 6.19 -7.99
C LEU A 128 -10.65 6.37 -8.70
N ASP A 129 -11.12 5.32 -9.38
CA ASP A 129 -12.49 5.29 -9.92
C ASP A 129 -13.49 5.10 -8.77
N ASP A 130 -14.44 6.02 -8.64
CA ASP A 130 -15.16 6.32 -7.39
C ASP A 130 -16.17 5.24 -6.90
N VAL A 131 -16.40 4.11 -7.58
CA VAL A 131 -17.31 3.06 -7.05
C VAL A 131 -17.02 1.61 -7.49
N THR A 132 -16.30 1.36 -8.59
CA THR A 132 -16.06 -0.03 -9.09
C THR A 132 -14.76 -0.65 -8.59
N SER A 133 -13.89 0.14 -7.96
CA SER A 133 -12.56 -0.26 -7.47
C SER A 133 -12.57 -0.76 -6.01
N LEU A 134 -13.64 -0.49 -5.28
CA LEU A 134 -13.77 -0.81 -3.85
C LEU A 134 -14.67 -2.03 -3.62
N ASP A 135 -14.43 -2.71 -2.51
CA ASP A 135 -15.30 -3.73 -1.99
C ASP A 135 -16.47 -3.11 -1.22
N GLY A 136 -17.69 -3.51 -1.57
CA GLY A 136 -18.92 -2.90 -1.03
C GLY A 136 -19.19 -3.18 0.45
N VAL A 137 -18.46 -4.11 1.10
CA VAL A 137 -18.60 -4.38 2.53
C VAL A 137 -17.53 -3.67 3.32
N THR A 138 -16.26 -3.81 2.92
CA THR A 138 -15.11 -3.34 3.71
C THR A 138 -14.64 -1.95 3.32
N GLY A 139 -14.97 -1.45 2.14
CA GLY A 139 -14.44 -0.20 1.59
C GLY A 139 -12.96 -0.26 1.19
N LEU A 140 -12.32 -1.44 1.31
CA LEU A 140 -10.96 -1.67 0.80
C LEU A 140 -10.97 -1.80 -0.72
N THR A 141 -9.80 -1.74 -1.35
CA THR A 141 -9.67 -2.08 -2.77
C THR A 141 -10.12 -3.52 -3.01
N ASN A 142 -10.93 -3.73 -4.05
CA ASN A 142 -11.38 -5.06 -4.44
C ASN A 142 -10.27 -5.83 -5.17
N ARG A 143 -10.46 -7.14 -5.33
CA ARG A 143 -9.49 -8.03 -5.98
C ARG A 143 -9.05 -7.54 -7.36
N THR A 144 -9.98 -7.15 -8.23
CA THR A 144 -9.69 -6.80 -9.63
C THR A 144 -8.75 -5.60 -9.73
N GLU A 145 -9.02 -4.55 -8.97
CA GLU A 145 -8.18 -3.34 -8.99
C GLU A 145 -6.90 -3.55 -8.16
N GLY A 146 -7.04 -4.20 -7.01
CA GLY A 146 -5.91 -4.45 -6.12
C GLY A 146 -4.86 -5.37 -6.72
N GLU A 147 -5.25 -6.37 -7.51
CA GLU A 147 -4.32 -7.23 -8.23
C GLU A 147 -3.53 -6.44 -9.28
N GLN A 148 -4.19 -5.58 -10.05
CA GLN A 148 -3.50 -4.73 -11.02
C GLN A 148 -2.52 -3.78 -10.34
N GLY A 149 -2.94 -3.11 -9.26
CA GLY A 149 -2.07 -2.26 -8.46
C GLY A 149 -0.87 -3.02 -7.88
N ALA A 150 -1.10 -4.21 -7.32
CA ALA A 150 -0.07 -5.08 -6.77
C ALA A 150 0.96 -5.51 -7.81
N ARG A 151 0.52 -5.91 -9.02
CA ARG A 151 1.41 -6.27 -10.13
C ARG A 151 2.27 -5.09 -10.57
N ARG A 152 1.67 -3.89 -10.68
CA ARG A 152 2.39 -2.66 -11.06
C ARG A 152 3.43 -2.29 -10.00
N LEU A 153 3.06 -2.37 -8.71
CA LEU A 153 3.97 -2.09 -7.59
C LEU A 153 5.13 -3.09 -7.54
N VAL A 154 4.87 -4.39 -7.68
CA VAL A 154 5.94 -5.41 -7.72
C VAL A 154 6.88 -5.19 -8.90
N ALA A 155 6.35 -4.91 -10.09
CA ALA A 155 7.16 -4.63 -11.27
C ALA A 155 8.03 -3.37 -11.08
N LEU A 156 7.51 -2.36 -10.38
CA LEU A 156 8.28 -1.17 -10.00
C LEU A 156 9.40 -1.53 -9.02
N MET A 157 9.11 -2.27 -7.94
CA MET A 157 10.10 -2.69 -6.95
C MET A 157 11.23 -3.52 -7.57
N GLN A 158 10.90 -4.43 -8.49
CA GLN A 158 11.89 -5.22 -9.24
C GLN A 158 12.84 -4.33 -10.04
N ARG A 159 12.30 -3.32 -10.76
CA ARG A 159 13.13 -2.39 -11.54
C ARG A 159 14.01 -1.51 -10.67
N LEU A 160 13.48 -1.05 -9.55
CA LEU A 160 14.21 -0.22 -8.59
C LEU A 160 15.12 -1.05 -7.66
N SER A 161 15.31 -2.35 -7.93
CA SER A 161 16.11 -3.27 -7.10
C SER A 161 15.73 -3.27 -5.61
N THR A 162 14.46 -2.94 -5.32
CA THR A 162 13.92 -2.77 -3.97
C THR A 162 13.21 -4.06 -3.54
N PRO A 163 13.50 -4.61 -2.34
CA PRO A 163 12.82 -5.80 -1.85
C PRO A 163 11.34 -5.51 -1.56
N TYR A 164 10.52 -6.54 -1.58
CA TYR A 164 9.10 -6.44 -1.22
C TYR A 164 8.62 -7.72 -0.53
N SER A 165 7.47 -7.64 0.13
CA SER A 165 6.84 -8.82 0.72
C SER A 165 5.37 -8.92 0.32
N ILE A 166 4.92 -10.14 0.02
CA ILE A 166 3.52 -10.48 -0.17
C ILE A 166 3.03 -11.26 1.05
N ILE A 167 1.86 -10.89 1.57
CA ILE A 167 1.20 -11.60 2.65
C ILE A 167 -0.22 -11.96 2.19
N MET A 168 -0.55 -13.24 2.21
CA MET A 168 -1.92 -13.71 2.09
C MET A 168 -2.45 -13.99 3.50
N LEU A 169 -3.59 -13.42 3.85
CA LEU A 169 -4.22 -13.55 5.16
C LEU A 169 -5.66 -14.00 4.99
N ASP A 170 -6.12 -14.87 5.87
CA ASP A 170 -7.51 -15.33 5.91
C ASP A 170 -8.03 -15.38 7.35
N LEU A 171 -9.27 -14.94 7.55
CA LEU A 171 -9.91 -14.95 8.86
C LEU A 171 -10.30 -16.38 9.25
N ASP A 172 -9.80 -16.83 10.40
CA ASP A 172 -10.05 -18.17 10.88
C ASP A 172 -11.51 -18.35 11.27
N TYR A 173 -12.08 -19.49 10.89
CA TYR A 173 -13.44 -19.88 11.25
C TYR A 173 -14.53 -18.88 10.81
N PHE A 174 -14.26 -18.00 9.85
CA PHE A 174 -15.22 -16.99 9.39
C PHE A 174 -16.56 -17.58 8.92
N LYS A 175 -16.51 -18.72 8.23
CA LYS A 175 -17.72 -19.47 7.87
C LYS A 175 -18.57 -19.85 9.09
N GLN A 176 -17.96 -20.27 10.21
CA GLN A 176 -18.70 -20.63 11.43
C GLN A 176 -19.40 -19.40 12.03
N ILE A 177 -18.76 -18.23 11.98
CA ILE A 177 -19.37 -16.97 12.40
C ILE A 177 -20.62 -16.68 11.57
N ASN A 178 -20.54 -16.81 10.24
CA ASN A 178 -21.69 -16.65 9.35
C ASN A 178 -22.80 -17.67 9.63
N ASP A 179 -22.43 -18.94 9.80
CA ASP A 179 -23.39 -20.02 10.03
C ASP A 179 -24.11 -19.87 11.38
N GLN A 180 -23.44 -19.35 12.41
CA GLN A 180 -23.99 -19.19 13.76
C GLN A 180 -24.75 -17.88 13.96
N HIS A 181 -24.27 -16.77 13.39
CA HIS A 181 -24.78 -15.42 13.67
C HIS A 181 -25.38 -14.73 12.45
N GLY A 182 -25.31 -15.34 11.27
CA GLY A 182 -25.81 -14.82 10.02
C GLY A 182 -24.83 -13.87 9.31
N HIS A 183 -25.01 -13.73 8.00
CA HIS A 183 -24.12 -12.94 7.13
C HIS A 183 -23.98 -11.47 7.55
N HIS A 184 -25.03 -10.86 8.11
CA HIS A 184 -24.96 -9.48 8.60
C HIS A 184 -23.89 -9.29 9.68
N VAL A 185 -23.75 -10.28 10.58
CA VAL A 185 -22.71 -10.26 11.62
C VAL A 185 -21.34 -10.52 11.01
N GLY A 186 -21.24 -11.41 10.01
CA GLY A 186 -20.03 -11.57 9.21
C GLY A 186 -19.56 -10.27 8.56
N ASP A 187 -20.47 -9.48 8.00
CA ASP A 187 -20.15 -8.18 7.40
C ASP A 187 -19.63 -7.17 8.43
N ILE A 188 -20.13 -7.21 9.67
CA ILE A 188 -19.60 -6.39 10.77
C ILE A 188 -18.18 -6.81 11.11
N VAL A 189 -17.93 -8.12 11.19
CA VAL A 189 -16.59 -8.69 11.45
C VAL A 189 -15.61 -8.29 10.36
N LEU A 190 -16.01 -8.40 9.09
CA LEU A 190 -15.19 -8.00 7.94
C LEU A 190 -14.86 -6.51 7.96
N ARG A 191 -15.84 -5.65 8.21
CA ARG A 191 -15.62 -4.19 8.33
C ARG A 191 -14.64 -3.86 9.43
N ARG A 192 -14.86 -4.41 10.64
CA ARG A 192 -14.00 -4.12 11.78
C ARG A 192 -12.57 -4.63 11.58
N THR A 193 -12.43 -5.78 10.95
CA THR A 193 -11.14 -6.36 10.58
C THR A 193 -10.42 -5.47 9.55
N ALA A 194 -11.13 -5.04 8.51
CA ALA A 194 -10.60 -4.18 7.47
C ALA A 194 -10.12 -2.83 8.00
N GLU A 195 -10.86 -2.21 8.93
CA GLU A 195 -10.44 -0.98 9.63
C GLU A 195 -9.09 -1.18 10.34
N VAL A 196 -8.95 -2.25 11.14
CA VAL A 196 -7.70 -2.55 11.86
C VAL A 196 -6.54 -2.82 10.90
N MET A 197 -6.80 -3.49 9.79
CA MET A 197 -5.79 -3.75 8.76
C MET A 197 -5.36 -2.45 8.06
N ALA A 198 -6.32 -1.59 7.69
CA ALA A 198 -6.06 -0.31 7.04
C ALA A 198 -5.24 0.65 7.93
N ASP A 199 -5.53 0.69 9.24
CA ASP A 199 -4.76 1.48 10.21
C ASP A 199 -3.35 0.93 10.46
N SER A 200 -3.09 -0.33 10.10
CA SER A 200 -1.81 -1.00 10.33
C SER A 200 -0.81 -0.82 9.18
N ILE A 201 -1.29 -0.56 7.97
CA ILE A 201 -0.43 -0.44 6.77
C ILE A 201 0.14 0.97 6.61
N ARG A 202 1.25 1.07 5.87
CA ARG A 202 1.74 2.37 5.39
C ARG A 202 0.99 2.75 4.13
N ALA A 203 1.05 4.03 3.83
CA ALA A 203 0.46 4.58 2.63
C ALA A 203 1.13 4.02 1.34
N SER A 204 2.40 3.61 1.43
CA SER A 204 3.17 2.93 0.38
C SER A 204 2.73 1.48 0.11
N ASP A 205 2.02 0.86 1.05
CA ASP A 205 1.62 -0.53 0.95
C ASP A 205 0.28 -0.64 0.21
N ILE A 206 0.00 -1.86 -0.26
CA ILE A 206 -1.30 -2.22 -0.84
C ILE A 206 -1.99 -3.20 0.11
N LEU A 207 -3.27 -2.93 0.37
CA LEU A 207 -4.19 -3.83 1.06
C LEU A 207 -5.41 -4.03 0.17
N VAL A 208 -5.74 -5.30 -0.08
CA VAL A 208 -6.83 -5.71 -0.96
C VAL A 208 -7.71 -6.71 -0.25
N ARG A 209 -9.03 -6.62 -0.40
CA ARG A 209 -9.93 -7.73 -0.11
C ARG A 209 -9.85 -8.72 -1.29
N TRP A 210 -9.17 -9.83 -1.08
CA TRP A 210 -8.80 -10.77 -2.15
C TRP A 210 -9.96 -11.70 -2.55
N GLY A 211 -10.83 -12.04 -1.60
CA GLY A 211 -12.06 -12.80 -1.84
C GLY A 211 -12.67 -13.28 -0.53
N GLY A 212 -13.99 -13.22 -0.36
CA GLY A 212 -14.65 -13.68 0.87
C GLY A 212 -14.02 -13.06 2.13
N GLU A 213 -13.32 -13.87 2.91
CA GLU A 213 -12.57 -13.56 4.14
C GLU A 213 -11.04 -13.43 3.96
N GLU A 214 -10.56 -13.44 2.72
CA GLU A 214 -9.15 -13.37 2.35
C GLU A 214 -8.72 -11.93 2.05
N PHE A 215 -7.51 -11.59 2.48
CA PHE A 215 -6.88 -10.29 2.31
C PHE A 215 -5.46 -10.46 1.78
N LEU A 216 -5.08 -9.60 0.83
CA LEU A 216 -3.73 -9.55 0.27
C LEU A 216 -3.05 -8.25 0.72
N PHE A 217 -1.82 -8.39 1.20
CA PHE A 217 -0.92 -7.26 1.44
C PHE A 217 0.28 -7.33 0.49
N VAL A 218 0.68 -6.18 -0.04
CA VAL A 218 1.99 -5.98 -0.67
C VAL A 218 2.70 -4.88 0.09
N LEU A 219 3.78 -5.25 0.78
CA LEU A 219 4.60 -4.34 1.57
C LEU A 219 5.82 -3.90 0.77
N SER A 220 5.89 -2.61 0.45
CA SER A 220 7.00 -2.02 -0.30
C SER A 220 8.24 -1.88 0.58
N GLY A 221 9.42 -2.22 0.05
CA GLY A 221 10.69 -2.13 0.79
C GLY A 221 10.81 -3.15 1.94
N ALA A 222 9.80 -3.99 2.18
CA ALA A 222 9.79 -4.88 3.32
C ALA A 222 10.55 -6.19 3.04
N GLN A 223 11.64 -6.38 3.76
CA GLN A 223 12.35 -7.67 3.85
C GLN A 223 11.71 -8.62 4.87
N ALA A 224 12.17 -9.86 4.90
CA ALA A 224 11.61 -10.95 5.73
C ALA A 224 11.37 -10.57 7.19
N ALA A 225 12.37 -9.99 7.87
CA ALA A 225 12.25 -9.60 9.28
C ALA A 225 11.19 -8.51 9.50
N HIS A 226 11.06 -7.56 8.57
CA HIS A 226 10.06 -6.51 8.66
C HIS A 226 8.65 -7.06 8.42
N ALA A 227 8.48 -7.90 7.39
CA ALA A 227 7.21 -8.54 7.09
C ALA A 227 6.74 -9.44 8.24
N ALA A 228 7.63 -10.24 8.84
CA ALA A 228 7.30 -11.07 10.00
C ALA A 228 6.79 -10.22 11.18
N LYS A 229 7.53 -9.15 11.52
CA LYS A 229 7.18 -8.26 12.63
C LYS A 229 5.89 -7.47 12.37
N PHE A 230 5.64 -7.08 11.12
CA PHE A 230 4.39 -6.46 10.71
C PHE A 230 3.23 -7.45 10.93
N THR A 231 3.34 -8.66 10.39
CA THR A 231 2.28 -9.68 10.48
C THR A 231 2.02 -10.11 11.91
N GLU A 232 3.05 -10.31 12.73
CA GLU A 232 2.90 -10.65 14.14
C GLU A 232 2.06 -9.61 14.90
N LYS A 233 2.36 -8.33 14.70
CA LYS A 233 1.59 -7.23 15.30
C LYS A 233 0.17 -7.14 14.76
N LEU A 234 0.00 -7.32 13.45
CA LEU A 234 -1.32 -7.31 12.83
C LEU A 234 -2.20 -8.40 13.44
N LEU A 235 -1.69 -9.64 13.55
CA LEU A 235 -2.42 -10.73 14.18
C LEU A 235 -2.76 -10.41 15.64
N GLN A 236 -1.85 -9.78 16.39
CA GLN A 236 -2.15 -9.31 17.74
C GLN A 236 -3.31 -8.31 17.78
N HIS A 237 -3.30 -7.29 16.91
CA HIS A 237 -4.40 -6.31 16.85
C HIS A 237 -5.73 -6.95 16.45
N LEU A 238 -5.72 -7.94 15.55
CA LEU A 238 -6.93 -8.68 15.18
C LEU A 238 -7.49 -9.48 16.37
N ARG A 239 -6.62 -10.11 17.16
CA ARG A 239 -7.02 -10.81 18.40
C ARG A 239 -7.60 -9.89 19.46
N GLU A 240 -7.36 -8.59 19.39
CA GLU A 240 -7.93 -7.61 20.32
C GLU A 240 -9.35 -7.16 19.90
N ILE A 241 -9.78 -7.49 18.67
CA ILE A 241 -11.14 -7.20 18.21
C ILE A 241 -12.15 -7.97 19.07
N ARG A 242 -13.08 -7.23 19.67
CA ARG A 242 -14.24 -7.75 20.38
C ARG A 242 -15.50 -7.15 19.77
N ILE A 243 -16.36 -7.99 19.21
CA ILE A 243 -17.64 -7.57 18.66
C ILE A 243 -18.73 -8.04 19.60
N ALA A 244 -19.30 -7.09 20.36
CA ALA A 244 -20.37 -7.37 21.29
C ALA A 244 -21.67 -7.65 20.54
N LEU A 245 -22.26 -8.81 20.82
CA LEU A 245 -23.62 -9.16 20.46
C LEU A 245 -24.50 -9.09 21.69
N ARG A 246 -25.83 -9.25 21.52
CA ARG A 246 -26.80 -9.14 22.62
C ARG A 246 -26.48 -10.06 23.80
N ASP A 247 -26.05 -11.30 23.51
CA ASP A 247 -25.83 -12.36 24.50
C ASP A 247 -24.46 -13.05 24.34
N ASP A 248 -23.56 -12.50 23.51
CA ASP A 248 -22.28 -13.14 23.17
C ASP A 248 -21.20 -12.09 22.77
N THR A 249 -19.94 -12.50 22.65
CA THR A 249 -18.85 -11.68 22.12
C THR A 249 -18.02 -12.48 21.12
N ILE A 250 -17.95 -11.98 19.89
CA ILE A 250 -17.12 -12.59 18.85
C ILE A 250 -15.68 -12.09 19.00
N SER A 251 -14.73 -13.03 19.05
CA SER A 251 -13.29 -12.79 18.88
C SER A 251 -12.87 -13.15 17.46
N VAL A 252 -11.89 -12.42 16.93
CA VAL A 252 -11.35 -12.65 15.59
C VAL A 252 -9.92 -13.17 15.71
N SER A 253 -9.58 -14.21 14.94
CA SER A 253 -8.20 -14.60 14.68
C SER A 253 -8.00 -14.77 13.17
N ALA A 254 -6.75 -14.78 12.73
CA ALA A 254 -6.41 -14.94 11.34
C ALA A 254 -5.14 -15.78 11.18
N SER A 255 -5.06 -16.48 10.05
CA SER A 255 -3.85 -17.15 9.62
C SER A 255 -3.21 -16.37 8.47
N ALA A 256 -1.89 -16.37 8.37
CA ALA A 256 -1.17 -15.68 7.30
C ALA A 256 -0.04 -16.51 6.68
N GLY A 257 0.19 -16.30 5.39
CA GLY A 257 1.33 -16.83 4.67
C GLY A 257 2.15 -15.70 4.06
N ILE A 258 3.46 -15.72 4.29
CA ILE A 258 4.36 -14.63 3.90
C ILE A 258 5.35 -15.13 2.86
N ARG A 259 5.52 -14.35 1.79
CA ARG A 259 6.65 -14.45 0.87
C ARG A 259 7.38 -13.12 0.80
N ALA A 260 8.52 -13.04 1.48
CA ALA A 260 9.45 -11.93 1.35
C ALA A 260 10.41 -12.19 0.19
N VAL A 261 10.49 -11.28 -0.76
CA VAL A 261 11.37 -11.36 -1.94
C VAL A 261 12.54 -10.42 -1.74
N SER A 262 13.73 -10.98 -1.58
CA SER A 262 14.96 -10.21 -1.43
C SER A 262 15.41 -9.58 -2.75
N SER A 263 16.29 -8.57 -2.68
CA SER A 263 16.85 -7.93 -3.89
C SER A 263 17.54 -8.93 -4.83
N ALA A 264 18.13 -10.02 -4.29
CA ALA A 264 18.76 -11.07 -5.08
C ALA A 264 17.77 -11.93 -5.87
N GLU A 265 16.51 -11.99 -5.43
CA GLU A 265 15.47 -12.83 -6.04
C GLU A 265 14.59 -12.07 -7.04
N LEU A 266 14.69 -10.74 -7.09
CA LEU A 266 13.83 -9.87 -7.92
C LEU A 266 13.83 -10.25 -9.41
N ALA A 267 14.95 -10.78 -9.92
CA ALA A 267 15.07 -11.21 -11.32
C ALA A 267 14.36 -12.55 -11.63
N THR A 268 14.05 -13.36 -10.61
CA THR A 268 13.55 -14.74 -10.81
C THR A 268 12.16 -14.98 -10.22
N ILE A 269 11.67 -14.08 -9.38
CA ILE A 269 10.39 -14.19 -8.69
C ILE A 269 9.49 -13.05 -9.15
N ASN A 270 8.45 -13.40 -9.90
CA ASN A 270 7.38 -12.47 -10.28
C ASN A 270 6.24 -12.48 -9.26
N PHE A 271 5.26 -11.59 -9.44
CA PHE A 271 4.09 -11.48 -8.59
C PHE A 271 3.35 -12.81 -8.42
N ASP A 272 3.04 -13.52 -9.52
CA ASP A 272 2.27 -14.77 -9.48
C ASP A 272 2.95 -15.85 -8.65
N LYS A 273 4.26 -16.02 -8.84
CA LYS A 273 5.04 -17.01 -8.08
C LYS A 273 5.13 -16.62 -6.60
N ALA A 274 5.35 -15.33 -6.30
CA ALA A 274 5.39 -14.87 -4.93
C ALA A 274 4.04 -15.03 -4.21
N LEU A 275 2.94 -14.74 -4.90
CA LEU A 275 1.57 -14.93 -4.43
C LEU A 275 1.27 -16.41 -4.16
N GLN A 276 1.61 -17.30 -5.10
CA GLN A 276 1.45 -18.74 -4.93
C GLN A 276 2.24 -19.26 -3.72
N GLN A 277 3.47 -18.78 -3.53
CA GLN A 277 4.30 -19.16 -2.37
C GLN A 277 3.71 -18.68 -1.05
N ALA A 278 3.16 -17.45 -1.01
CA ALA A 278 2.45 -16.93 0.15
C ALA A 278 1.19 -17.76 0.46
N ASP A 279 0.41 -18.14 -0.55
CA ASP A 279 -0.78 -18.98 -0.39
C ASP A 279 -0.48 -20.37 0.18
N VAL A 280 0.59 -21.03 -0.31
CA VAL A 280 1.06 -22.31 0.26
C VAL A 280 1.42 -22.18 1.74
N MET A 281 2.00 -21.04 2.13
CA MET A 281 2.32 -20.76 3.53
C MET A 281 1.08 -20.47 4.38
N LEU A 282 0.08 -19.78 3.83
CA LEU A 282 -1.20 -19.57 4.51
C LEU A 282 -1.88 -20.92 4.79
N TYR A 283 -1.90 -21.80 3.81
CA TYR A 283 -2.41 -23.16 3.99
C TYR A 283 -1.64 -23.92 5.07
N SER A 284 -0.31 -23.77 5.11
CA SER A 284 0.53 -24.38 6.15
C SER A 284 0.23 -23.82 7.54
N ALA A 285 0.01 -22.52 7.69
CA ALA A 285 -0.39 -21.88 8.94
C ALA A 285 -1.74 -22.42 9.44
N LYS A 286 -2.73 -22.54 8.54
CA LYS A 286 -4.04 -23.14 8.86
C LYS A 286 -3.92 -24.59 9.32
N LYS A 287 -3.02 -25.38 8.71
CA LYS A 287 -2.75 -26.77 9.11
C LYS A 287 -2.01 -26.88 10.44
N ALA A 288 -1.15 -25.92 10.75
CA ALA A 288 -0.37 -25.88 11.98
C ALA A 288 -1.16 -25.41 13.21
N GLY A 289 -2.47 -25.21 13.08
CA GLY A 289 -3.34 -24.86 14.20
C GLY A 289 -3.97 -23.47 14.12
N ARG A 290 -3.80 -22.75 12.99
CA ARG A 290 -4.34 -21.39 12.77
C ARG A 290 -3.77 -20.33 13.73
N ASP A 291 -4.30 -19.11 13.68
CA ASP A 291 -3.90 -17.98 14.52
C ASP A 291 -2.38 -17.71 14.54
N GLN A 292 -1.75 -17.87 13.37
CA GLN A 292 -0.30 -17.78 13.20
C GLN A 292 0.07 -17.42 11.76
N PHE A 293 1.33 -17.10 11.55
CA PHE A 293 1.88 -16.95 10.21
C PHE A 293 2.94 -17.99 9.91
N MET A 294 3.07 -18.37 8.64
CA MET A 294 4.20 -19.13 8.12
C MET A 294 4.92 -18.30 7.06
N MET A 295 6.24 -18.48 6.97
CA MET A 295 7.07 -17.80 5.97
C MET A 295 7.63 -18.80 4.98
N TYR A 296 7.61 -18.43 3.71
CA TYR A 296 8.25 -19.22 2.68
C TYR A 296 9.75 -19.09 2.84
N ASP A 297 10.40 -20.21 3.16
CA ASP A 297 11.85 -20.28 3.22
C ASP A 297 12.38 -20.57 1.81
N ALA A 298 13.04 -19.58 1.21
CA ALA A 298 13.82 -19.81 0.00
C ALA A 298 15.10 -20.53 0.47
N ALA A 299 15.13 -21.85 0.33
CA ALA A 299 16.33 -22.63 0.63
C ALA A 299 17.57 -21.95 0.01
N PRO A 300 18.69 -21.85 0.76
CA PRO A 300 19.87 -21.07 0.38
C PRO A 300 20.56 -21.55 -0.90
#